data_AF-A0A2L2NK42-F1
#
_entry.id   AF-A0A2L2NK42-F1
#
_cell.length_a   1.000
_cell.length_b   1.000
_cell.length_c   1.000
_cell.angle_alpha   90.00
_cell.angle_beta   90.00
_cell.angle_gamma   90.00
#
_symmetry.space_group_name_H-M   'P 1'
#
loop_
_entity.id
_entity.type
_entity.pdbx_description
1 polymer ?
#
loop_
_entity_poly.entity_id
_entity_poly.type
_entity_poly.pdbx_seq_one_letter_code
_entity_poly.pdbx_strand_id
1 'polypeptide(L)'
;MLDLFISTYLVFVKQDTLNGSLVAKEPKRMAVSSPEVIRHILIGLGYLAPEIDPKPDLTKFAPWKRNSDFLTDDPTEEAIKKFQKQYSQKLTVNGNADSETRTVMEDTVKGLQNRLKFHGFATNAEIPPDKPFYGPATYTAVKKFQKSQGLTENGIATFEQRQILQQSSLRDKPQPQSQVKLIDLCVQFKKNPQNPSYIAALNNLQQNLPKDVLHKVTNKWRGTNDQNPEIVKLTNLFTYYDDNNANHRDALNHLQSQLTPAISQAFLNLWNKK
;
A
#
# COMPACT_ATOMS: atom_id res chain seq x y z
N MET A 1 -30.25 -16.23 -32.54
CA MET A 1 -29.74 -14.88 -32.24
C MET A 1 -28.79 -15.02 -31.06
N LEU A 2 -27.64 -14.39 -31.17
CA LEU A 2 -26.36 -14.73 -30.52
C LEU A 2 -26.39 -14.71 -28.99
N ASP A 3 -25.86 -15.78 -28.39
CA ASP A 3 -25.48 -15.90 -26.98
C ASP A 3 -23.98 -15.59 -26.77
N LEU A 4 -23.70 -15.00 -25.61
CA LEU A 4 -22.48 -15.06 -24.77
C LEU A 4 -21.08 -15.19 -25.41
N PHE A 5 -20.16 -14.28 -25.06
CA PHE A 5 -19.08 -14.53 -24.08
C PHE A 5 -18.12 -13.32 -24.01
N ILE A 6 -17.97 -12.78 -22.79
CA ILE A 6 -16.91 -11.84 -22.43
C ILE A 6 -15.60 -12.63 -22.42
N SER A 7 -14.69 -12.34 -23.35
CA SER A 7 -13.38 -12.99 -23.44
C SER A 7 -12.26 -12.04 -22.99
N THR A 8 -11.70 -12.42 -21.84
CA THR A 8 -10.37 -12.14 -21.29
C THR A 8 -9.34 -11.61 -22.30
N TYR A 9 -8.94 -10.35 -22.18
CA TYR A 9 -7.71 -9.86 -22.81
C TYR A 9 -6.50 -10.21 -21.92
N LEU A 10 -6.04 -11.45 -22.09
CA LEU A 10 -4.74 -11.92 -21.66
C LEU A 10 -3.71 -11.37 -22.68
N VAL A 11 -3.13 -10.19 -22.40
CA VAL A 11 -1.98 -9.73 -23.20
C VAL A 11 -0.77 -10.54 -22.76
N PHE A 12 -0.47 -11.57 -23.54
CA PHE A 12 0.82 -12.26 -23.57
C PHE A 12 1.92 -11.24 -23.89
N VAL A 13 2.60 -10.74 -22.86
CA VAL A 13 3.91 -10.11 -23.05
C VAL A 13 4.88 -11.26 -23.32
N LYS A 14 5.44 -11.30 -24.54
CA LYS A 14 6.48 -12.25 -24.93
C LYS A 14 7.57 -12.30 -23.86
N GLN A 15 7.81 -13.50 -23.36
CA GLN A 15 8.79 -13.83 -22.33
C GLN A 15 10.26 -13.77 -22.84
N ASP A 16 10.47 -13.44 -24.12
CA ASP A 16 11.76 -13.64 -24.82
C ASP A 16 12.64 -12.39 -24.98
N THR A 17 12.37 -11.29 -24.29
CA THR A 17 13.34 -10.17 -24.16
C THR A 17 13.91 -10.01 -22.74
N LEU A 18 13.66 -10.96 -21.84
CA LEU A 18 14.07 -10.92 -20.43
C LEU A 18 15.40 -11.64 -20.13
N ASN A 19 16.29 -11.83 -21.12
CA ASN A 19 17.62 -12.43 -20.92
C ASN A 19 18.80 -11.48 -21.22
N GLY A 20 18.55 -10.18 -21.39
CA GLY A 20 19.58 -9.15 -21.28
C GLY A 20 19.60 -8.59 -19.87
N SER A 21 20.58 -8.96 -19.05
CA SER A 21 20.85 -8.41 -17.72
C SER A 21 21.24 -6.92 -17.81
N LEU A 22 20.27 -6.04 -18.07
CA LEU A 22 20.42 -4.60 -17.86
C LEU A 22 20.00 -4.32 -16.42
N VAL A 23 20.95 -4.46 -15.50
CA VAL A 23 20.82 -3.96 -14.13
C VAL A 23 20.53 -2.46 -14.23
N ALA A 24 19.31 -2.04 -13.88
CA ALA A 24 18.93 -0.63 -13.86
C ALA A 24 19.86 0.13 -12.91
N LYS A 25 20.49 1.19 -13.39
CA LYS A 25 21.41 2.04 -12.61
C LYS A 25 20.88 3.46 -12.59
N GLU A 26 21.11 4.18 -11.49
CA GLU A 26 20.79 5.60 -11.47
C GLU A 26 21.69 6.41 -12.43
N PRO A 27 21.12 7.37 -13.18
CA PRO A 27 21.87 8.21 -14.10
C PRO A 27 22.90 9.12 -13.38
N LYS A 28 24.00 9.42 -14.06
CA LYS A 28 25.18 10.08 -13.47
C LYS A 28 24.94 11.53 -13.00
N ARG A 29 24.01 12.29 -13.57
CA ARG A 29 23.66 13.66 -13.14
C ARG A 29 22.20 14.00 -13.42
N MET A 30 21.43 14.31 -12.38
CA MET A 30 20.19 15.06 -12.45
C MET A 30 20.12 15.98 -11.22
N ALA A 31 19.78 17.24 -11.43
CA ALA A 31 19.64 18.21 -10.34
C ALA A 31 18.27 18.02 -9.68
N VAL A 32 18.27 17.81 -8.36
CA VAL A 32 17.04 17.62 -7.58
C VAL A 32 16.13 18.85 -7.63
N SER A 33 16.69 20.02 -7.92
CA SER A 33 15.96 21.27 -8.12
C SER A 33 15.08 21.29 -9.37
N SER A 34 15.23 20.35 -10.30
CA SER A 34 14.40 20.33 -11.52
C SER A 34 12.97 19.91 -11.20
N PRO A 35 11.94 20.53 -11.83
CA PRO A 35 10.55 20.13 -11.64
C PRO A 35 10.27 18.66 -11.92
N GLU A 36 10.95 18.08 -12.92
CA GLU A 36 10.85 16.66 -13.26
C GLU A 36 11.28 15.76 -12.11
N VAL A 37 12.43 16.05 -11.49
CA VAL A 37 12.92 15.26 -10.35
C VAL A 37 11.97 15.40 -9.15
N ILE A 38 11.47 16.60 -8.87
CA ILE A 38 10.53 16.82 -7.77
C ILE A 38 9.24 16.03 -7.98
N ARG A 39 8.67 16.03 -9.19
CA ARG A 39 7.50 15.20 -9.51
C ARG A 39 7.79 13.71 -9.33
N HIS A 40 8.94 13.23 -9.78
CA HIS A 40 9.32 11.83 -9.61
C HIS A 40 9.49 11.45 -8.13
N ILE A 41 10.03 12.35 -7.31
CA ILE A 41 10.10 12.12 -5.86
C ILE A 41 8.68 12.06 -5.28
N LEU A 42 7.80 13.01 -5.62
CA LEU A 42 6.42 13.02 -5.15
C LEU A 42 5.66 11.76 -5.57
N ILE A 43 5.84 11.28 -6.79
CA ILE A 43 5.25 10.02 -7.29
C ILE A 43 5.83 8.83 -6.52
N GLY A 44 7.17 8.71 -6.49
CA GLY A 44 7.84 7.59 -5.85
C GLY A 44 7.60 7.49 -4.35
N LEU A 45 7.35 8.61 -3.67
CA LEU A 45 6.97 8.65 -2.25
C LEU A 45 5.45 8.54 -2.01
N GLY A 46 4.64 8.53 -3.06
CA GLY A 46 3.19 8.30 -3.01
C GLY A 46 2.33 9.54 -2.76
N TYR A 47 2.84 10.74 -2.98
CA TYR A 47 2.11 12.01 -2.82
C TYR A 47 1.42 12.48 -4.11
N LEU A 48 1.99 12.14 -5.27
CA LEU A 48 1.47 12.47 -6.59
C LEU A 48 1.12 11.18 -7.34
N ALA A 49 -0.02 11.16 -8.03
CA ALA A 49 -0.41 10.01 -8.85
C ALA A 49 0.49 9.91 -10.10
N PRO A 50 0.96 8.71 -10.47
CA PRO A 50 1.76 8.54 -11.69
C PRO A 50 0.90 8.65 -12.95
N GLU A 51 1.39 9.37 -13.96
CA GLU A 51 1.03 9.13 -15.36
C GLU A 51 2.06 8.16 -15.96
N ILE A 52 1.61 7.06 -16.57
CA ILE A 52 2.52 6.05 -17.15
C ILE A 52 2.96 6.51 -18.54
N ASP A 53 4.27 6.49 -18.81
CA ASP A 53 4.79 6.69 -20.16
C ASP A 53 4.41 5.46 -21.00
N PRO A 54 3.71 5.61 -22.14
CA PRO A 54 3.34 4.49 -23.01
C PRO A 54 4.56 3.76 -23.60
N LYS A 55 5.75 4.39 -23.63
CA LYS A 55 7.00 3.83 -24.15
C LYS A 55 8.18 4.23 -23.25
N PRO A 56 8.25 3.72 -22.00
CA PRO A 56 9.24 4.17 -21.04
C PRO A 56 10.65 3.67 -21.39
N ASP A 57 11.63 4.56 -21.36
CA ASP A 57 13.06 4.19 -21.35
C ASP A 57 13.50 3.87 -19.92
N LEU A 58 13.28 2.61 -19.51
CA LEU A 58 13.61 2.09 -18.17
C LEU A 58 15.11 2.12 -17.84
N THR A 59 15.98 2.46 -18.80
CA THR A 59 17.41 2.66 -18.55
C THR A 59 17.73 4.05 -17.99
N LYS A 60 16.77 4.99 -18.07
CA LYS A 60 16.96 6.40 -17.67
C LYS A 60 15.98 6.85 -16.60
N PHE A 61 14.72 6.41 -16.69
CA PHE A 61 13.67 6.83 -15.76
C PHE A 61 12.80 5.66 -15.27
N ALA A 62 12.16 5.85 -14.12
CA ALA A 62 10.98 5.07 -13.73
C ALA A 62 9.91 5.19 -14.84
N PRO A 63 8.90 4.28 -14.92
CA PRO A 63 7.94 4.23 -16.04
C PRO A 63 6.93 5.39 -16.08
N TRP A 64 7.26 6.53 -15.48
CA TRP A 64 6.41 7.70 -15.37
C TRP A 64 6.69 8.69 -16.50
N LYS A 65 5.64 9.32 -16.99
CA LYS A 65 5.71 10.38 -17.98
C LYS A 65 6.49 11.55 -17.42
N ARG A 66 7.42 12.06 -18.22
CA ARG A 66 8.26 13.20 -17.86
C ARG A 66 7.47 14.50 -18.00
N ASN A 67 7.56 15.34 -16.98
CA ASN A 67 6.98 16.67 -16.99
C ASN A 67 7.95 17.66 -16.33
N SER A 68 8.45 18.61 -17.13
CA SER A 68 9.40 19.64 -16.71
C SER A 68 8.76 21.01 -16.49
N ASP A 69 7.43 21.11 -16.60
CA ASP A 69 6.68 22.35 -16.38
C ASP A 69 6.84 22.84 -14.94
N PHE A 70 6.55 24.11 -14.68
CA PHE A 70 6.55 24.66 -13.32
C PHE A 70 5.62 23.84 -12.40
N LEU A 71 5.96 23.75 -11.12
CA LEU A 71 5.28 22.92 -10.11
C LEU A 71 3.97 23.55 -9.60
N THR A 72 3.30 24.32 -10.45
CA THR A 72 2.15 25.16 -10.09
C THR A 72 0.83 24.59 -10.58
N ASP A 73 0.83 23.40 -11.18
CA ASP A 73 -0.42 22.69 -11.47
C ASP A 73 -1.06 22.17 -10.18
N ASP A 74 -2.39 22.24 -10.10
CA ASP A 74 -3.15 21.88 -8.89
C ASP A 74 -2.77 20.50 -8.30
N PRO A 75 -2.62 19.42 -9.11
CA PRO A 75 -2.22 18.12 -8.56
C PRO A 75 -0.84 18.14 -7.90
N THR A 76 0.12 18.84 -8.49
CA THR A 76 1.47 18.94 -7.97
C THR A 76 1.53 19.81 -6.71
N GLU A 77 0.85 20.96 -6.70
CA GLU A 77 0.78 21.83 -5.52
C GLU A 77 0.15 21.08 -4.33
N GLU A 78 -0.95 20.36 -4.55
CA GLU A 78 -1.60 19.55 -3.51
C GLU A 78 -0.71 18.40 -3.03
N ALA A 79 0.06 17.77 -3.92
CA ALA A 79 1.05 16.75 -3.54
C ALA A 79 2.15 17.35 -2.66
N ILE A 80 2.62 18.57 -2.97
CA ILE A 80 3.61 19.30 -2.14
C ILE A 80 3.01 19.63 -0.78
N LYS A 81 1.78 20.14 -0.69
CA LYS A 81 1.10 20.41 0.59
C LYS A 81 0.95 19.14 1.43
N LYS A 82 0.57 18.01 0.82
CA LYS A 82 0.47 16.71 1.51
C LYS A 82 1.83 16.26 2.06
N PHE A 83 2.90 16.43 1.26
CA PHE A 83 4.26 16.17 1.71
C PHE A 83 4.62 17.06 2.90
N GLN A 84 4.47 18.38 2.76
CA GLN A 84 4.78 19.35 3.83
C GLN A 84 4.01 19.05 5.12
N LYS A 85 2.73 18.69 5.02
CA LYS A 85 1.89 18.30 6.16
C LYS A 85 2.41 17.06 6.88
N GLN A 86 2.94 16.06 6.15
CA GLN A 86 3.55 14.87 6.78
C GLN A 86 4.80 15.22 7.59
N TYR A 87 5.50 16.30 7.22
CA TYR A 87 6.72 16.77 7.86
C TYR A 87 6.53 18.14 8.53
N SER A 88 5.34 18.41 9.09
CA SER A 88 4.98 19.74 9.63
C SER A 88 5.87 20.22 10.78
N GLN A 89 6.61 19.32 11.43
CA GLN A 89 7.64 19.66 12.41
C GLN A 89 8.88 20.33 11.80
N LYS A 90 9.06 20.24 10.48
CA LYS A 90 10.18 20.82 9.72
C LYS A 90 9.73 21.75 8.60
N LEU A 91 8.49 21.66 8.14
CA LEU A 91 8.05 22.34 6.92
C LEU A 91 6.82 23.21 7.17
N THR A 92 6.82 24.38 6.51
CA THR A 92 5.63 25.20 6.35
C THR A 92 4.77 24.63 5.22
N VAL A 93 3.45 24.52 5.43
CA VAL A 93 2.52 24.04 4.40
C VAL A 93 2.13 25.23 3.50
N ASN A 94 2.91 25.46 2.44
CA ASN A 94 2.74 26.58 1.50
C ASN A 94 2.54 26.13 0.04
N GLY A 95 2.61 24.83 -0.25
CA GLY A 95 2.48 24.27 -1.62
C GLY A 95 3.69 24.49 -2.52
N ASN A 96 4.74 25.15 -2.03
CA ASN A 96 5.95 25.45 -2.80
C ASN A 96 7.07 24.46 -2.47
N ALA A 97 7.73 23.93 -3.51
CA ALA A 97 8.96 23.15 -3.35
C ALA A 97 10.17 24.05 -3.09
N ASP A 98 10.12 24.84 -2.02
CA ASP A 98 11.20 25.72 -1.57
C ASP A 98 12.45 24.94 -1.14
N SER A 99 13.50 25.66 -0.72
CA SER A 99 14.77 25.02 -0.35
C SER A 99 14.60 24.02 0.79
N GLU A 100 13.78 24.31 1.79
CA GLU A 100 13.59 23.44 2.96
C GLU A 100 12.80 22.18 2.56
N THR A 101 11.73 22.37 1.79
CA THR A 101 10.92 21.26 1.25
C THR A 101 11.77 20.32 0.41
N ARG A 102 12.63 20.85 -0.47
CA ARG A 102 13.55 20.05 -1.30
C ARG A 102 14.57 19.29 -0.47
N THR A 103 15.16 19.90 0.56
CA THR A 103 16.08 19.20 1.47
C THR A 103 15.39 18.02 2.16
N VAL A 104 14.16 18.21 2.66
CA VAL A 104 13.42 17.11 3.32
C VAL A 104 13.03 16.01 2.32
N MET A 105 12.72 16.36 1.07
CA MET A 105 12.52 15.40 -0.02
C MET A 105 13.79 14.59 -0.29
N GLU A 106 14.94 15.25 -0.40
CA GLU A 106 16.23 14.60 -0.61
C GLU A 106 16.59 13.62 0.51
N ASP A 107 16.47 14.07 1.76
CA ASP A 107 16.77 13.25 2.93
C ASP A 107 15.84 12.03 3.01
N THR A 108 14.57 12.21 2.64
CA THR A 108 13.60 11.12 2.60
C THR A 108 14.00 10.08 1.55
N VAL A 109 14.42 10.50 0.36
CA VAL A 109 14.87 9.59 -0.70
C VAL A 109 16.18 8.90 -0.32
N LYS A 110 17.16 9.62 0.23
CA LYS A 110 18.42 9.03 0.74
C LYS A 110 18.15 7.99 1.83
N GLY A 111 17.26 8.30 2.78
CA GLY A 111 16.83 7.39 3.82
C GLY A 111 16.20 6.11 3.26
N LEU A 112 15.27 6.25 2.31
CA LEU A 112 14.65 5.13 1.60
C LEU A 112 15.71 4.26 0.90
N GLN A 113 16.57 4.86 0.08
CA GLN A 113 17.61 4.15 -0.67
C GLN A 113 18.59 3.42 0.25
N ASN A 114 18.99 4.03 1.36
CA ASN A 114 19.87 3.40 2.34
C ASN A 114 19.21 2.18 2.99
N ARG A 115 17.91 2.25 3.31
CA ARG A 115 17.17 1.11 3.85
C ARG A 115 16.97 0.00 2.81
N LEU A 116 16.70 0.34 1.54
CA LEU A 116 16.63 -0.65 0.46
C LEU A 116 17.96 -1.41 0.31
N LYS A 117 19.09 -0.70 0.39
CA LYS A 117 20.44 -1.31 0.34
C LYS A 117 20.73 -2.15 1.59
N PHE A 118 20.37 -1.65 2.77
CA PHE A 118 20.53 -2.37 4.03
C PHE A 118 19.84 -3.74 4.01
N HIS A 119 18.65 -3.81 3.42
CA HIS A 119 17.90 -5.07 3.28
C HIS A 119 18.24 -5.87 2.00
N GLY A 120 19.25 -5.46 1.23
CA GLY A 120 19.74 -6.20 0.07
C GLY A 120 18.88 -6.10 -1.19
N PHE A 121 17.94 -5.15 -1.28
CA PHE A 121 17.14 -4.94 -2.49
C PHE A 121 17.88 -4.17 -3.58
N ALA A 122 18.94 -3.46 -3.20
CA ALA A 122 19.84 -2.75 -4.10
C ALA A 122 21.28 -2.79 -3.59
N THR A 123 22.21 -2.51 -4.50
CA THR A 123 23.64 -2.37 -4.23
C THR A 123 24.07 -0.91 -4.38
N ASN A 124 25.24 -0.55 -3.84
CA ASN A 124 25.84 0.77 -4.07
C ASN A 124 26.22 1.02 -5.54
N ALA A 125 26.31 -0.03 -6.36
CA ALA A 125 26.55 0.08 -7.80
C ALA A 125 25.26 0.42 -8.58
N GLU A 126 24.10 -0.08 -8.12
CA GLU A 126 22.78 0.23 -8.68
C GLU A 126 22.31 1.63 -8.25
N ILE A 127 22.41 1.92 -6.95
CA ILE A 127 22.03 3.20 -6.34
C ILE A 127 23.25 3.79 -5.63
N PRO A 128 23.98 4.69 -6.32
CA PRO A 128 25.15 5.34 -5.73
C PRO A 128 24.79 6.09 -4.44
N PRO A 129 25.73 6.17 -3.48
CA PRO A 129 25.57 7.05 -2.33
C PRO A 129 25.34 8.50 -2.79
N ASP A 130 24.62 9.26 -1.97
CA ASP A 130 24.40 10.71 -2.16
C ASP A 130 23.65 11.12 -3.44
N LYS A 131 22.92 10.19 -4.06
CA LYS A 131 22.01 10.48 -5.18
C LYS A 131 20.54 10.40 -4.75
N PRO A 132 19.95 11.50 -4.25
CA PRO A 132 18.54 11.59 -3.85
C PRO A 132 17.57 11.59 -5.06
N PHE A 133 17.80 10.71 -6.03
CA PHE A 133 16.96 10.57 -7.22
C PHE A 133 16.12 9.30 -7.14
N TYR A 134 14.81 9.45 -7.26
CA TYR A 134 13.89 8.32 -7.36
C TYR A 134 13.79 7.85 -8.83
N GLY A 135 14.85 7.22 -9.31
CA GLY A 135 14.94 6.76 -10.69
C GLY A 135 14.69 5.26 -10.89
N PRO A 136 15.12 4.70 -12.04
CA PRO A 136 14.86 3.31 -12.39
C PRO A 136 15.33 2.30 -11.35
N ALA A 137 16.52 2.53 -10.77
CA ALA A 137 17.12 1.59 -9.83
C ALA A 137 16.37 1.64 -8.49
N THR A 138 16.03 2.85 -7.99
CA THR A 138 15.21 3.04 -6.80
C THR A 138 13.82 2.43 -6.99
N TYR A 139 13.15 2.68 -8.11
CA TYR A 139 11.86 2.07 -8.47
C TYR A 139 11.93 0.54 -8.46
N THR A 140 12.95 -0.03 -9.10
CA THR A 140 13.15 -1.49 -9.18
C THR A 140 13.41 -2.10 -7.80
N ALA A 141 14.22 -1.43 -6.97
CA ALA A 141 14.49 -1.84 -5.60
C ALA A 141 13.24 -1.80 -4.72
N VAL A 142 12.40 -0.79 -4.87
CA VAL A 142 11.10 -0.71 -4.16
C VAL A 142 10.18 -1.85 -4.60
N LYS A 143 10.14 -2.22 -5.89
CA LYS A 143 9.38 -3.41 -6.33
C LYS A 143 9.89 -4.70 -5.71
N LYS A 144 11.22 -4.90 -5.62
CA LYS A 144 11.82 -6.07 -4.94
C LYS A 144 11.40 -6.11 -3.47
N PHE A 145 11.46 -4.98 -2.78
CA PHE A 145 10.97 -4.83 -1.41
C PHE A 145 9.48 -5.18 -1.29
N GLN A 146 8.63 -4.57 -2.11
CA GLN A 146 7.18 -4.79 -2.10
C GLN A 146 6.86 -6.28 -2.31
N LYS A 147 7.49 -6.91 -3.30
CA LYS A 147 7.40 -8.35 -3.55
C LYS A 147 7.80 -9.18 -2.33
N SER A 148 8.92 -8.84 -1.68
CA SER A 148 9.39 -9.56 -0.49
C SER A 148 8.42 -9.47 0.69
N GLN A 149 7.63 -8.39 0.77
CA GLN A 149 6.70 -8.13 1.86
C GLN A 149 5.24 -8.42 1.48
N GLY A 150 4.96 -9.00 0.30
CA GLY A 150 3.61 -9.30 -0.17
C GLY A 150 2.75 -8.06 -0.46
N LEU A 151 3.39 -6.93 -0.78
CA LEU A 151 2.74 -5.65 -1.11
C LEU A 151 2.55 -5.52 -2.63
N THR A 152 1.68 -4.61 -3.06
CA THR A 152 1.51 -4.25 -4.47
C THR A 152 2.84 -3.78 -5.08
N GLU A 153 3.33 -4.49 -6.11
CA GLU A 153 4.62 -4.24 -6.78
C GLU A 153 4.58 -3.04 -7.77
N ASN A 154 4.09 -1.89 -7.33
CA ASN A 154 3.94 -0.69 -8.17
C ASN A 154 5.18 0.22 -8.17
N GLY A 155 6.19 -0.07 -7.35
CA GLY A 155 7.42 0.73 -7.25
C GLY A 155 7.21 2.12 -6.63
N ILE A 156 6.10 2.31 -5.90
CA ILE A 156 5.79 3.52 -5.12
C ILE A 156 5.89 3.19 -3.63
N ALA A 157 6.81 3.84 -2.93
CA ALA A 157 7.09 3.61 -1.52
C ALA A 157 6.26 4.58 -0.67
N THR A 158 4.99 4.27 -0.40
CA THR A 158 4.11 5.09 0.45
C THR A 158 4.67 5.28 1.87
N PHE A 159 4.12 6.22 2.64
CA PHE A 159 4.58 6.47 4.00
C PHE A 159 4.58 5.20 4.86
N GLU A 160 3.51 4.41 4.83
CA GLU A 160 3.36 3.17 5.59
C GLU A 160 4.39 2.12 5.16
N GLN A 161 4.62 2.00 3.85
CA GLN A 161 5.61 1.08 3.31
C GLN A 161 7.04 1.46 3.72
N ARG A 162 7.35 2.77 3.78
CA ARG A 162 8.63 3.26 4.30
C ARG A 162 8.78 2.98 5.80
N GLN A 163 7.70 2.94 6.58
CA GLN A 163 7.77 2.54 7.99
C GLN A 163 8.13 1.06 8.15
N ILE A 164 7.61 0.18 7.29
CA ILE A 164 8.01 -1.24 7.26
C ILE A 164 9.51 -1.35 6.97
N LEU A 165 9.99 -0.64 5.95
CA LEU A 165 11.39 -0.67 5.54
C LEU A 165 12.36 -0.05 6.56
N GLN A 166 11.87 0.70 7.56
CA GLN A 166 12.72 1.26 8.62
C GLN A 166 13.07 0.24 9.72
N GLN A 167 12.38 -0.90 9.76
CA GLN A 167 12.59 -1.93 10.77
C GLN A 167 13.96 -2.59 10.61
N SER A 168 14.59 -3.00 11.71
CA SER A 168 15.92 -3.64 11.69
C SER A 168 15.92 -4.99 10.96
N SER A 169 14.79 -5.68 10.97
CA SER A 169 14.53 -6.88 10.19
C SER A 169 13.22 -6.72 9.42
N LEU A 170 13.19 -7.28 8.22
CA LEU A 170 11.96 -7.44 7.47
C LEU A 170 11.38 -8.81 7.75
N ARG A 171 10.11 -9.00 7.39
CA ARG A 171 9.55 -10.34 7.42
C ARG A 171 10.34 -11.21 6.44
N ASP A 172 10.77 -12.38 6.90
CA ASP A 172 11.25 -13.42 5.99
C ASP A 172 10.14 -13.72 4.96
N LYS A 173 10.55 -13.99 3.70
CA LYS A 173 9.73 -14.26 2.49
C LYS A 173 8.28 -14.64 2.83
N PRO A 174 7.25 -14.13 2.12
CA PRO A 174 5.87 -14.35 2.54
C PRO A 174 5.57 -15.86 2.62
N GLN A 175 5.62 -16.41 3.83
CA GLN A 175 4.57 -17.31 4.24
C GLN A 175 3.28 -16.51 4.02
N PRO A 176 2.22 -17.14 3.48
CA PRO A 176 0.91 -16.51 3.43
C PRO A 176 0.72 -15.86 4.78
N GLN A 177 0.62 -14.53 4.76
CA GLN A 177 0.58 -13.69 5.95
C GLN A 177 -0.27 -14.45 6.96
N SER A 178 0.19 -14.62 8.20
CA SER A 178 -0.73 -14.89 9.31
C SER A 178 -1.61 -13.65 9.48
N GLN A 179 -2.31 -13.25 8.41
CA GLN A 179 -3.55 -12.54 8.43
C GLN A 179 -4.36 -13.31 9.45
N VAL A 180 -4.69 -12.60 10.51
CA VAL A 180 -5.68 -13.03 11.48
C VAL A 180 -6.80 -13.67 10.69
N LYS A 181 -6.91 -14.98 10.79
CA LYS A 181 -8.03 -15.67 10.20
C LYS A 181 -9.17 -15.38 11.14
N LEU A 182 -10.14 -14.59 10.70
CA LEU A 182 -11.30 -14.27 11.52
C LEU A 182 -12.00 -15.54 11.97
N ILE A 183 -11.87 -16.64 11.21
CA ILE A 183 -12.33 -17.97 11.61
C ILE A 183 -11.67 -18.45 12.91
N ASP A 184 -10.36 -18.29 13.07
CA ASP A 184 -9.65 -18.69 14.30
C ASP A 184 -10.14 -17.84 15.49
N LEU A 185 -10.45 -16.58 15.25
CA LEU A 185 -11.00 -15.68 16.26
C LEU A 185 -12.47 -15.96 16.57
N CYS A 186 -13.28 -16.39 15.61
CA CYS A 186 -14.63 -16.88 15.88
C CYS A 186 -14.57 -18.08 16.83
N VAL A 187 -13.64 -19.02 16.60
CA VAL A 187 -13.42 -20.17 17.49
C VAL A 187 -12.97 -19.72 18.88
N GLN A 188 -12.05 -18.76 18.99
CA GLN A 188 -11.62 -18.22 20.29
C GLN A 188 -12.75 -17.48 21.02
N PHE A 189 -13.53 -16.66 20.31
CA PHE A 189 -14.65 -15.92 20.87
C PHE A 189 -15.69 -16.85 21.48
N LYS A 190 -16.07 -17.92 20.76
CA LYS A 190 -17.04 -18.90 21.24
C LYS A 190 -16.63 -19.59 22.54
N LYS A 191 -15.33 -19.72 22.80
CA LYS A 191 -14.82 -20.28 24.06
C LYS A 191 -14.99 -19.31 25.24
N ASN A 192 -15.02 -18.00 24.99
CA ASN A 192 -15.19 -16.97 26.02
C ASN A 192 -15.95 -15.74 25.47
N PRO A 193 -17.26 -15.86 25.22
CA PRO A 193 -18.04 -14.82 24.53
C PRO A 193 -18.27 -13.55 25.38
N GLN A 194 -18.02 -13.65 26.70
CA GLN A 194 -18.16 -12.52 27.64
C GLN A 194 -16.84 -11.79 27.89
N ASN A 195 -15.75 -12.17 27.21
CA ASN A 195 -14.47 -11.49 27.36
C ASN A 195 -14.61 -10.00 26.95
N PRO A 196 -14.37 -9.04 27.88
CA PRO A 196 -14.54 -7.61 27.59
C PRO A 196 -13.64 -7.11 26.45
N SER A 197 -12.43 -7.65 26.33
CA SER A 197 -11.47 -7.29 25.28
C SER A 197 -11.96 -7.73 23.90
N TYR A 198 -12.57 -8.92 23.80
CA TYR A 198 -13.13 -9.39 22.53
C TYR A 198 -14.34 -8.55 22.12
N ILE A 199 -15.25 -8.27 23.05
CA ILE A 199 -16.43 -7.45 22.80
C ILE A 199 -16.01 -6.03 22.39
N ALA A 200 -15.04 -5.43 23.09
CA ALA A 200 -14.51 -4.12 22.77
C ALA A 200 -13.86 -4.09 21.37
N ALA A 201 -13.08 -5.13 21.02
CA ALA A 201 -12.46 -5.24 19.72
C ALA A 201 -13.50 -5.34 18.58
N LEU A 202 -14.53 -6.17 18.73
CA LEU A 202 -15.59 -6.34 17.72
C LEU A 202 -16.44 -5.07 17.57
N ASN A 203 -16.78 -4.41 18.68
CA ASN A 203 -17.50 -3.14 18.65
C ASN A 203 -16.67 -2.04 17.98
N ASN A 204 -15.39 -1.93 18.31
CA ASN A 204 -14.49 -0.96 17.68
C ASN A 204 -14.32 -1.24 16.19
N LEU A 205 -14.16 -2.50 15.79
CA LEU A 205 -14.08 -2.88 14.38
C LEU A 205 -15.35 -2.46 13.64
N GLN A 206 -16.53 -2.76 14.18
CA GLN A 206 -17.79 -2.39 13.56
C GLN A 206 -17.95 -0.87 13.41
N GLN A 207 -17.53 -0.09 14.42
CA GLN A 207 -17.65 1.37 14.37
C GLN A 207 -16.73 2.03 13.34
N ASN A 208 -15.57 1.42 13.07
CA ASN A 208 -14.57 1.97 12.16
C ASN A 208 -14.69 1.46 10.71
N LEU A 209 -15.59 0.52 10.44
CA LEU A 209 -15.85 0.03 9.10
C LEU A 209 -16.87 0.91 8.34
N PRO A 210 -16.68 1.14 7.04
CA PRO A 210 -17.67 1.81 6.20
C PRO A 210 -19.03 1.12 6.24
N LYS A 211 -20.12 1.91 6.19
CA LYS A 211 -21.50 1.37 6.24
C LYS A 211 -21.81 0.43 5.07
N ASP A 212 -21.31 0.72 3.88
CA ASP A 212 -21.51 -0.12 2.69
C ASP A 212 -20.86 -1.50 2.85
N VAL A 213 -19.69 -1.56 3.50
CA VAL A 213 -19.05 -2.83 3.89
C VAL A 213 -19.96 -3.60 4.84
N LEU A 214 -20.48 -2.95 5.89
CA LEU A 214 -21.35 -3.59 6.88
C LEU A 214 -22.69 -4.05 6.27
N HIS A 215 -23.25 -3.30 5.31
CA HIS A 215 -24.44 -3.71 4.57
C HIS A 215 -24.16 -4.98 3.76
N LYS A 216 -23.04 -5.03 3.02
CA LYS A 216 -22.64 -6.21 2.25
C LYS A 216 -22.37 -7.43 3.13
N VAL A 217 -21.70 -7.25 4.27
CA VAL A 217 -21.50 -8.32 5.26
C VAL A 217 -22.87 -8.83 5.76
N THR A 218 -23.80 -7.93 6.06
CA THR A 218 -25.14 -8.29 6.55
C THR A 218 -25.95 -9.07 5.51
N ASN A 219 -25.99 -8.59 4.27
CA ASN A 219 -26.66 -9.26 3.16
C ASN A 219 -26.07 -10.64 2.90
N LYS A 220 -24.73 -10.76 2.87
CA LYS A 220 -24.06 -12.07 2.75
C LYS A 220 -24.40 -12.99 3.90
N TRP A 221 -24.39 -12.49 5.12
CA TRP A 221 -24.71 -13.26 6.33
C TRP A 221 -26.13 -13.82 6.29
N ARG A 222 -27.10 -13.01 5.84
CA ARG A 222 -28.52 -13.38 5.76
C ARG A 222 -28.90 -14.12 4.47
N GLY A 223 -28.03 -14.11 3.45
CA GLY A 223 -28.37 -14.58 2.11
C GLY A 223 -29.39 -13.67 1.39
N THR A 224 -29.38 -12.37 1.69
CA THR A 224 -30.28 -11.36 1.10
C THR A 224 -29.50 -10.37 0.22
N ASN A 225 -30.23 -9.46 -0.44
CA ASN A 225 -29.64 -8.40 -1.26
C ASN A 225 -30.37 -7.07 -1.02
N ASP A 226 -30.65 -6.77 0.24
CA ASP A 226 -31.41 -5.58 0.63
C ASP A 226 -30.57 -4.33 0.39
N GLN A 227 -31.20 -3.23 -0.05
CA GLN A 227 -30.48 -1.98 -0.30
C GLN A 227 -30.00 -1.31 1.00
N ASN A 228 -30.76 -1.47 2.09
CA ASN A 228 -30.46 -0.89 3.40
C ASN A 228 -30.80 -1.86 4.54
N PRO A 229 -30.06 -2.98 4.67
CA PRO A 229 -30.33 -3.97 5.69
C PRO A 229 -29.99 -3.42 7.09
N GLU A 230 -30.75 -3.82 8.10
CA GLU A 230 -30.35 -3.59 9.49
C GLU A 230 -29.05 -4.33 9.79
N ILE A 231 -27.97 -3.59 10.09
CA ILE A 231 -26.61 -4.11 10.24
C ILE A 231 -26.55 -5.21 11.30
N VAL A 232 -26.04 -6.39 10.91
CA VAL A 232 -25.74 -7.46 11.87
C VAL A 232 -24.60 -7.04 12.79
N LYS A 233 -24.78 -7.21 14.11
CA LYS A 233 -23.71 -6.96 15.08
C LYS A 233 -22.58 -7.96 14.85
N LEU A 234 -21.33 -7.50 14.78
CA LEU A 234 -20.16 -8.38 14.63
C LEU A 234 -20.02 -9.36 15.80
N THR A 235 -20.46 -8.99 17.01
CA THR A 235 -20.56 -9.91 18.15
C THR A 235 -21.56 -11.04 17.90
N ASN A 236 -22.71 -10.76 17.25
CA ASN A 236 -23.68 -11.79 16.88
C ASN A 236 -23.11 -12.66 15.75
N LEU A 237 -22.47 -12.05 14.75
CA LEU A 237 -21.79 -12.78 13.68
C LEU A 237 -20.78 -13.79 14.24
N PHE A 238 -19.94 -13.37 15.19
CA PHE A 238 -18.95 -14.25 15.84
C PHE A 238 -19.60 -15.31 16.74
N THR A 239 -20.66 -14.95 17.46
CA THR A 239 -21.42 -15.89 18.30
C THR A 239 -22.03 -17.02 17.47
N TYR A 240 -22.69 -16.67 16.36
CA TYR A 240 -23.50 -17.60 15.58
C TYR A 240 -22.82 -18.13 14.32
N TYR A 241 -21.53 -17.82 14.11
CA TYR A 241 -20.78 -18.31 12.94
C TYR A 241 -20.89 -19.83 12.85
N ASP A 242 -21.13 -20.37 11.66
CA ASP A 242 -21.18 -21.81 11.43
C ASP A 242 -20.42 -22.09 10.15
N ASP A 243 -19.36 -22.89 10.27
CA ASP A 243 -18.49 -23.19 9.14
C ASP A 243 -19.18 -24.03 8.08
N ASN A 244 -20.26 -24.74 8.43
CA ASN A 244 -21.05 -25.49 7.46
C ASN A 244 -21.97 -24.59 6.62
N ASN A 245 -22.28 -23.38 7.09
CA ASN A 245 -23.17 -22.46 6.41
C ASN A 245 -22.40 -21.60 5.39
N ALA A 246 -22.75 -21.72 4.10
CA ALA A 246 -22.10 -20.99 3.01
C ALA A 246 -22.21 -19.46 3.17
N ASN A 247 -23.37 -18.95 3.60
CA ASN A 247 -23.60 -17.53 3.81
C ASN A 247 -22.71 -16.98 4.93
N HIS A 248 -22.50 -17.76 6.00
CA HIS A 248 -21.61 -17.39 7.10
C HIS A 248 -20.15 -17.32 6.63
N ARG A 249 -19.68 -18.32 5.88
CA ARG A 249 -18.33 -18.32 5.29
C ARG A 249 -18.13 -17.11 4.37
N ASP A 250 -19.08 -16.84 3.49
CA ASP A 250 -19.00 -15.73 2.55
C ASP A 250 -18.99 -14.37 3.24
N ALA A 251 -19.82 -14.20 4.28
CA ALA A 251 -19.83 -12.99 5.08
C ALA A 251 -18.50 -12.78 5.81
N LEU A 252 -17.96 -13.83 6.43
CA LEU A 252 -16.70 -13.77 7.17
C LEU A 252 -15.49 -13.52 6.25
N ASN A 253 -15.46 -14.19 5.09
CA ASN A 253 -14.44 -13.96 4.06
C ASN A 253 -14.50 -12.55 3.50
N HIS A 254 -15.71 -12.04 3.25
CA HIS A 254 -15.89 -10.66 2.81
C HIS A 254 -15.39 -9.69 3.88
N LEU A 255 -15.80 -9.85 5.14
CA LEU A 255 -15.31 -9.02 6.25
C LEU A 255 -13.77 -9.05 6.34
N GLN A 256 -13.17 -10.24 6.29
CA GLN A 256 -11.72 -10.42 6.35
C GLN A 256 -10.99 -9.74 5.19
N SER A 257 -11.59 -9.70 3.99
CA SER A 257 -11.02 -9.02 2.83
C SER A 257 -10.98 -7.49 2.95
N GLN A 258 -11.79 -6.91 3.83
CA GLN A 258 -11.86 -5.46 4.07
C GLN A 258 -10.88 -4.99 5.16
N LEU A 259 -10.18 -5.91 5.83
CA LEU A 259 -9.27 -5.57 6.90
C LEU A 259 -7.90 -5.15 6.35
N THR A 260 -7.65 -3.84 6.32
CA THR A 260 -6.31 -3.31 6.05
C THR A 260 -5.34 -3.70 7.18
N PRO A 261 -4.01 -3.62 6.97
CA PRO A 261 -3.04 -3.86 8.03
C PRO A 261 -3.26 -2.96 9.26
N ALA A 262 -3.65 -1.70 9.06
CA ALA A 262 -3.91 -0.76 10.16
C ALA A 262 -5.15 -1.15 10.97
N ILE A 263 -6.26 -1.50 10.28
CA ILE A 263 -7.49 -1.96 10.94
C ILE A 263 -7.24 -3.27 11.69
N SER A 264 -6.53 -4.21 11.07
CA SER A 264 -6.17 -5.50 11.67
C SER A 264 -5.33 -5.32 12.93
N GLN A 265 -4.34 -4.42 12.90
CA GLN A 265 -3.48 -4.15 14.04
C GLN A 265 -4.27 -3.51 15.20
N ALA A 266 -5.09 -2.50 14.92
CA ALA A 266 -5.93 -1.85 15.93
C ALA A 266 -6.89 -2.85 16.59
N PHE A 267 -7.54 -3.69 15.77
CA PHE A 267 -8.43 -4.75 16.23
C PHE A 267 -7.72 -5.76 17.14
N LEU A 268 -6.55 -6.27 16.73
CA LEU A 268 -5.78 -7.23 17.53
C LEU A 268 -5.22 -6.66 18.83
N ASN A 269 -4.84 -5.38 18.84
CA ASN A 269 -4.37 -4.71 20.05
C ASN A 269 -5.47 -4.68 21.11
N LEU A 270 -6.73 -4.45 20.70
CA LEU A 270 -7.88 -4.53 21.59
C LEU A 270 -8.19 -5.99 21.97
N TRP A 271 -8.15 -6.91 21.00
CA TRP A 271 -8.47 -8.32 21.22
C TRP A 271 -7.57 -8.99 22.26
N ASN A 272 -6.27 -8.69 22.22
CA ASN A 272 -5.26 -9.31 23.09
C ASN A 272 -5.04 -8.54 24.41
N LYS A 273 -5.85 -7.52 24.69
CA LYS A 273 -5.76 -6.76 25.94
C LYS A 273 -6.13 -7.67 27.11
N LYS A 274 -5.22 -7.80 28.07
CA LYS A 274 -5.45 -8.55 29.33
C LYS A 274 -6.32 -7.76 30.29
#